data_AF-C6HTK4-F1
#
_entry.id   AF-C6HTK4-F1
#
_cell.length_a   1.000
_cell.length_b   1.000
_cell.length_c   1.000
_cell.angle_alpha   90.00
_cell.angle_beta   90.00
_cell.angle_gamma   90.00
#
_symmetry.space_group_name_H-M   'P 1'
#
loop_
_entity.id
_entity.type
_entity.pdbx_description
1 polymer ?
#
loop_
_entity_poly.entity_id
_entity_poly.type
_entity_poly.pdbx_seq_one_letter_code
_entity_poly.pdbx_strand_id
1 'polypeptide(L)'
;MIRGKSAGVRSIHTSEASQRLNAGDLKYAYLVGLFEGDGFFSITKKGKYLTYELGIELSIRDVQLIYKIKNILGVGIVSFRKRNEVEMVTLRIRNKNHLKNFILPIFDKYPMFSNKQYDYLRFRNALLSDIIYSACLPEYTRSNESINSIESIINSSYFSAWLVGFIEAEGCFSVYKLNKDNPYLVASFDIAQKDGYILISAISKYLSFTTNLYIDKTNCSKLKITSVRSIENIIKFLQNAPVKLLGNKKLQYLLWLKQLRKISRYNEIIKIPSNY
;
A
#
# COMPACT_ATOMS: atom_id res chain seq x y z
N MET A 1 -9.97 2.41 -70.94
CA MET A 1 -9.22 1.54 -70.01
C MET A 1 -8.42 2.42 -69.06
N ILE A 2 -8.91 2.58 -67.84
CA ILE A 2 -8.40 3.53 -66.85
C ILE A 2 -7.55 2.74 -65.83
N ARG A 3 -6.25 3.06 -65.71
CA ARG A 3 -5.35 2.50 -64.70
C ARG A 3 -5.48 3.33 -63.41
N GLY A 4 -6.00 2.70 -62.35
CA GLY A 4 -6.15 3.29 -61.02
C GLY A 4 -4.83 3.40 -60.26
N LYS A 5 -4.63 4.55 -59.60
CA LYS A 5 -3.50 4.88 -58.73
C LYS A 5 -3.69 4.31 -57.31
N SER A 6 -2.54 4.11 -56.66
CA SER A 6 -2.31 3.63 -55.29
C SER A 6 -3.17 4.29 -54.20
N ALA A 7 -3.69 3.47 -53.29
CA ALA A 7 -4.36 3.90 -52.06
C ALA A 7 -3.32 4.11 -50.94
N GLY A 8 -3.23 5.34 -50.44
CA GLY A 8 -2.38 5.72 -49.33
C GLY A 8 -2.79 5.04 -48.02
N VAL A 9 -1.79 4.55 -47.28
CA VAL A 9 -1.93 4.07 -45.91
C VAL A 9 -2.20 5.27 -45.01
N ARG A 10 -3.41 5.38 -44.46
CA ARG A 10 -3.71 6.29 -43.34
C ARG A 10 -3.14 5.67 -42.07
N SER A 11 -2.14 6.32 -41.47
CA SER A 11 -1.66 6.04 -40.13
C SER A 11 -2.76 6.40 -39.12
N ILE A 12 -3.26 5.40 -38.40
CA ILE A 12 -4.13 5.63 -37.24
C ILE A 12 -3.22 5.90 -36.05
N HIS A 13 -3.10 7.17 -35.67
CA HIS A 13 -2.51 7.58 -34.40
C HIS A 13 -3.34 6.99 -33.24
N THR A 14 -2.82 5.98 -32.56
CA THR A 14 -3.34 5.53 -31.26
C THR A 14 -2.48 6.11 -30.13
N SER A 15 -2.67 7.40 -29.79
CA SER A 15 -2.01 7.99 -28.61
C SER A 15 -2.92 8.12 -27.38
N GLU A 16 -4.22 7.77 -27.46
CA GLU A 16 -5.15 7.88 -26.32
C GLU A 16 -5.53 6.54 -25.67
N ALA A 17 -5.28 5.40 -26.32
CA ALA A 17 -5.64 4.08 -25.78
C ALA A 17 -4.62 3.52 -24.77
N SER A 18 -3.38 3.98 -24.79
CA SER A 18 -2.30 3.45 -23.92
C SER A 18 -2.45 3.85 -22.45
N GLN A 19 -3.08 4.99 -22.14
CA GLN A 19 -3.23 5.44 -20.75
C GLN A 19 -4.32 4.65 -19.98
N ARG A 20 -5.36 4.14 -20.65
CA ARG A 20 -6.43 3.36 -20.00
C ARG A 20 -6.05 1.89 -19.74
N LEU A 21 -5.17 1.32 -20.56
CA LEU A 21 -4.63 -0.05 -20.33
C LEU A 21 -3.69 -0.12 -19.11
N ASN A 22 -3.05 0.99 -18.73
CA ASN A 22 -2.13 1.06 -17.58
C ASN A 22 -2.82 1.23 -16.21
N ALA A 23 -4.05 1.77 -16.17
CA ALA A 23 -4.75 2.02 -14.90
C ALA A 23 -5.24 0.72 -14.22
N GLY A 24 -5.57 -0.31 -15.00
CA GLY A 24 -5.95 -1.63 -14.49
C GLY A 24 -4.81 -2.37 -13.79
N ASP A 25 -3.57 -1.93 -14.01
CA ASP A 25 -2.35 -2.57 -13.54
C ASP A 25 -1.89 -2.01 -12.18
N LEU A 26 -1.99 -0.69 -12.01
CA LEU A 26 -1.56 0.00 -10.78
C LEU A 26 -2.41 -0.32 -9.54
N LYS A 27 -3.61 -0.89 -9.71
CA LYS A 27 -4.38 -1.45 -8.59
C LYS A 27 -3.62 -2.58 -7.90
N TYR A 28 -2.78 -3.33 -8.63
CA TYR A 28 -1.95 -4.38 -8.04
C TYR A 28 -0.77 -3.79 -7.27
N ALA A 29 -0.18 -2.69 -7.75
CA ALA A 29 0.80 -1.93 -6.96
C ALA A 29 0.21 -1.40 -5.65
N TYR A 30 -1.03 -0.90 -5.67
CA TYR A 30 -1.79 -0.57 -4.45
C TYR A 30 -1.92 -1.79 -3.52
N LEU A 31 -2.29 -2.97 -4.06
CA LEU A 31 -2.37 -4.18 -3.23
C LEU A 31 -1.03 -4.54 -2.62
N VAL A 32 0.07 -4.45 -3.37
CA VAL A 32 1.41 -4.71 -2.83
C VAL A 32 1.70 -3.78 -1.65
N GLY A 33 1.44 -2.47 -1.78
CA GLY A 33 1.63 -1.52 -0.66
C GLY A 33 0.77 -1.84 0.56
N LEU A 34 -0.48 -2.24 0.35
CA LEU A 34 -1.38 -2.66 1.42
C LEU A 34 -0.91 -3.94 2.12
N PHE A 35 -0.51 -4.97 1.37
CA PHE A 35 0.07 -6.20 1.92
C PHE A 35 1.44 -5.96 2.56
N GLU A 36 2.18 -4.95 2.12
CA GLU A 36 3.47 -4.59 2.69
C GLU A 36 3.33 -3.98 4.09
N GLY A 37 2.29 -3.17 4.34
CA GLY A 37 1.91 -2.75 5.69
C GLY A 37 1.34 -3.91 6.51
N ASP A 38 0.06 -4.24 6.28
CA ASP A 38 -0.72 -5.13 7.15
C ASP A 38 -0.70 -6.62 6.77
N GLY A 39 -0.18 -6.95 5.58
CA GLY A 39 -0.13 -8.33 5.10
C GLY A 39 1.05 -9.15 5.62
N PHE A 40 1.21 -10.38 5.14
CA PHE A 40 2.39 -11.20 5.41
C PHE A 40 2.56 -12.32 4.37
N PHE A 41 3.82 -12.67 4.10
CA PHE A 41 4.20 -13.95 3.50
C PHE A 41 4.72 -14.88 4.58
N SER A 42 4.29 -16.14 4.56
CA SER A 42 4.73 -17.12 5.55
C SER A 42 4.85 -18.52 4.96
N ILE A 43 5.85 -19.26 5.46
CA ILE A 43 5.99 -20.71 5.27
C ILE A 43 5.99 -21.31 6.66
N THR A 44 4.92 -22.03 7.01
CA THR A 44 4.72 -22.60 8.36
C THR A 44 4.79 -24.12 8.32
N LYS A 45 5.34 -24.71 9.39
CA LYS A 45 5.40 -26.18 9.55
C LYS A 45 4.02 -26.73 9.87
N LYS A 46 3.60 -27.77 9.15
CA LYS A 46 2.38 -28.56 9.39
C LYS A 46 2.77 -30.04 9.46
N GLY A 47 3.26 -30.44 10.63
CA GLY A 47 3.93 -31.74 10.80
C GLY A 47 5.18 -31.83 9.91
N LYS A 48 5.27 -32.88 9.09
CA LYS A 48 6.37 -33.07 8.12
C LYS A 48 6.31 -32.13 6.91
N TYR A 49 5.16 -31.50 6.66
CA TYR A 49 4.90 -30.69 5.47
C TYR A 49 4.93 -29.19 5.77
N LEU A 50 4.87 -28.39 4.70
CA LEU A 50 4.85 -26.94 4.76
C LEU A 50 3.52 -26.37 4.26
N THR A 51 3.03 -25.30 4.92
CA THR A 51 1.94 -24.46 4.43
C THR A 51 2.51 -23.13 3.98
N TYR A 52 2.32 -22.81 2.69
CA TYR A 52 2.62 -21.51 2.11
C TYR A 52 1.38 -20.64 2.23
N GLU A 53 1.52 -19.44 2.77
CA GLU A 53 0.42 -18.51 2.94
C GLU A 53 0.85 -17.08 2.65
N LEU A 54 0.12 -16.43 1.74
CA LEU A 54 -0.05 -14.97 1.73
C LEU A 54 -1.33 -14.68 2.51
N GLY A 55 -1.26 -13.75 3.47
CA GLY A 55 -2.41 -13.36 4.27
C GLY A 55 -2.44 -11.87 4.59
N ILE A 56 -3.62 -11.39 4.95
CA ILE A 56 -3.85 -10.07 5.54
C ILE A 56 -5.01 -10.19 6.54
N GLU A 57 -4.79 -9.77 7.79
CA GLU A 57 -5.75 -9.83 8.89
C GLU A 57 -6.03 -8.40 9.37
N LEU A 58 -7.28 -7.95 9.21
CA LEU A 58 -7.70 -6.58 9.53
C LEU A 58 -8.84 -6.58 10.56
N SER A 59 -9.10 -5.44 11.17
CA SER A 59 -10.30 -5.24 11.99
C SER A 59 -11.57 -5.48 11.18
N ILE A 60 -12.65 -5.92 11.82
CA ILE A 60 -13.97 -6.10 11.18
C ILE A 60 -14.47 -4.84 10.45
N ARG A 61 -14.00 -3.65 10.85
CA ARG A 61 -14.26 -2.37 10.15
C ARG A 61 -13.84 -2.39 8.67
N ASP A 62 -12.88 -3.22 8.31
CA ASP A 62 -12.33 -3.38 6.96
C ASP A 62 -12.84 -4.64 6.24
N VAL A 63 -13.95 -5.23 6.68
CA VAL A 63 -14.57 -6.39 5.99
C VAL A 63 -14.84 -6.11 4.51
N GLN A 64 -15.32 -4.91 4.17
CA GLN A 64 -15.55 -4.52 2.77
C GLN A 64 -14.24 -4.44 1.97
N LEU A 65 -13.14 -3.99 2.60
CA LEU A 65 -11.82 -3.95 1.98
C LEU A 65 -11.34 -5.37 1.67
N ILE A 66 -11.48 -6.31 2.60
CA ILE A 66 -11.12 -7.73 2.39
C ILE A 66 -11.86 -8.33 1.19
N TYR A 67 -13.18 -8.10 1.07
CA TYR A 67 -13.94 -8.58 -0.10
C TYR A 67 -13.53 -7.89 -1.40
N LYS A 68 -13.20 -6.59 -1.38
CA LYS A 68 -12.64 -5.88 -2.55
C LYS A 68 -11.30 -6.48 -2.98
N ILE A 69 -10.39 -6.75 -2.04
CA ILE A 69 -9.08 -7.38 -2.33
C ILE A 69 -9.31 -8.76 -2.96
N LYS A 70 -10.17 -9.59 -2.37
CA LYS A 70 -10.52 -10.90 -2.91
C LYS A 70 -11.08 -10.80 -4.33
N ASN A 71 -11.96 -9.84 -4.60
CA ASN A 71 -12.52 -9.65 -5.94
C ASN A 71 -11.46 -9.18 -6.95
N ILE A 72 -10.49 -8.34 -6.55
CA ILE A 72 -9.40 -7.91 -7.42
C ILE A 72 -8.43 -9.06 -7.73
N LEU A 73 -8.12 -9.89 -6.74
CA LEU A 73 -7.21 -11.03 -6.89
C LEU A 73 -7.87 -12.25 -7.55
N GLY A 74 -9.19 -12.38 -7.44
CA GLY A 74 -9.96 -13.53 -7.92
C GLY A 74 -9.77 -14.82 -7.08
N VAL A 75 -8.90 -14.79 -6.06
CA VAL A 75 -8.53 -15.96 -5.25
C VAL A 75 -8.47 -15.62 -3.76
N GLY A 76 -8.53 -16.67 -2.94
CA GLY A 76 -8.36 -16.57 -1.49
C GLY A 76 -9.62 -16.90 -0.70
N ILE A 77 -9.43 -17.22 0.56
CA ILE A 77 -10.48 -17.62 1.50
C ILE A 77 -10.62 -16.52 2.55
N VAL A 78 -11.84 -16.04 2.74
CA VAL A 78 -12.19 -15.09 3.79
C VAL A 78 -12.61 -15.88 5.02
N SER A 79 -12.07 -15.51 6.18
CA SER A 79 -12.44 -16.10 7.47
C SER A 79 -12.59 -15.02 8.52
N PHE A 80 -13.46 -15.26 9.49
CA PHE A 80 -13.70 -14.36 10.62
C PHE A 80 -13.12 -14.97 11.89
N ARG A 81 -12.58 -14.12 12.76
CA ARG A 81 -12.07 -14.51 14.07
C ARG A 81 -12.57 -13.52 15.10
N LYS A 82 -13.18 -14.04 16.17
CA LYS A 82 -13.54 -13.26 17.34
C LYS A 82 -12.67 -13.69 18.51
N ARG A 83 -12.00 -12.73 19.16
CA ARG A 83 -11.27 -12.95 20.39
C ARG A 83 -11.67 -11.86 21.38
N ASN A 84 -12.36 -12.25 22.45
CA ASN A 84 -13.01 -11.32 23.39
C ASN A 84 -13.95 -10.37 22.61
N GLU A 85 -13.84 -9.07 22.83
CA GLU A 85 -14.62 -8.03 22.17
C GLU A 85 -14.04 -7.58 20.81
N VAL A 86 -12.93 -8.17 20.36
CA VAL A 86 -12.27 -7.81 19.09
C VAL A 86 -12.63 -8.81 18.01
N GLU A 87 -13.25 -8.31 16.95
CA GLU A 87 -13.56 -9.06 15.73
C GLU A 87 -12.59 -8.67 14.61
N MET A 88 -12.00 -9.69 13.99
CA MET A 88 -11.04 -9.60 12.91
C MET A 88 -11.54 -10.38 11.69
N VAL A 89 -11.15 -9.93 10.52
CA VAL A 89 -11.41 -10.57 9.23
C VAL A 89 -10.08 -10.83 8.54
N THR A 90 -9.91 -12.02 7.97
CA THR A 90 -8.68 -12.41 7.29
C THR A 90 -8.96 -12.87 5.87
N LEU A 91 -8.15 -12.44 4.92
CA LEU A 91 -8.02 -13.08 3.61
C LEU A 91 -6.74 -13.93 3.60
N ARG A 92 -6.86 -15.21 3.25
CA ARG A 92 -5.71 -16.13 3.14
C ARG A 92 -5.66 -16.82 1.78
N ILE A 93 -4.47 -16.92 1.21
CA ILE A 93 -4.20 -17.62 -0.05
C ILE A 93 -3.15 -18.69 0.22
N ARG A 94 -3.60 -19.95 0.22
CA ARG A 94 -2.75 -21.13 0.52
C ARG A 94 -2.62 -22.12 -0.63
N ASN A 95 -3.46 -22.00 -1.65
CA ASN A 95 -3.38 -22.86 -2.82
C ASN A 95 -2.11 -22.53 -3.60
N LYS A 96 -1.19 -23.49 -3.73
CA LYS A 96 0.12 -23.29 -4.38
C LYS A 96 0.00 -22.85 -5.83
N ASN A 97 -0.99 -23.37 -6.58
CA ASN A 97 -1.22 -22.96 -7.96
C ASN A 97 -1.71 -21.52 -8.03
N HIS A 98 -2.60 -21.12 -7.12
CA HIS A 98 -3.04 -19.71 -7.06
C HIS A 98 -1.88 -18.78 -6.68
N LEU A 99 -1.03 -19.19 -5.74
CA LEU A 99 0.16 -18.44 -5.36
C LEU A 99 1.11 -18.28 -6.56
N LYS A 100 1.44 -19.38 -7.26
CA LYS A 100 2.34 -19.37 -8.42
C LYS A 100 1.78 -18.56 -9.61
N ASN A 101 0.49 -18.73 -9.92
CA ASN A 101 -0.09 -18.21 -11.15
C ASN A 101 -0.64 -16.78 -11.03
N PHE A 102 -1.02 -16.35 -9.81
CA PHE A 102 -1.63 -15.02 -9.61
C PHE A 102 -0.81 -14.14 -8.68
N ILE A 103 -0.27 -14.68 -7.59
CA ILE A 103 0.41 -13.87 -6.57
C ILE A 103 1.85 -13.55 -6.95
N LEU A 104 2.66 -14.56 -7.30
CA LEU A 104 4.07 -14.31 -7.68
C LEU A 104 4.20 -13.29 -8.83
N PRO A 105 3.41 -13.36 -9.92
CA PRO A 105 3.52 -12.38 -11.00
C PRO A 105 3.25 -10.94 -10.56
N ILE A 106 2.34 -10.73 -9.60
CA ILE A 106 2.04 -9.38 -9.07
C ILE A 106 3.24 -8.82 -8.31
N PHE A 107 3.81 -9.59 -7.39
CA PHE A 107 4.93 -9.15 -6.55
C PHE A 107 6.28 -9.15 -7.29
N ASP A 108 6.40 -9.93 -8.38
CA ASP A 108 7.55 -9.85 -9.31
C ASP A 108 7.48 -8.56 -10.15
N LYS A 109 6.28 -8.17 -10.57
CA LYS A 109 6.06 -6.94 -11.36
C LYS A 109 6.13 -5.67 -10.51
N TYR A 110 5.63 -5.75 -9.29
CA TYR A 110 5.62 -4.65 -8.32
C TYR A 110 6.32 -5.12 -7.03
N PRO A 111 7.65 -5.10 -6.99
CA PRO A 111 8.40 -5.42 -5.78
C PRO A 111 8.01 -4.55 -4.57
N MET A 112 8.12 -5.13 -3.38
CA MET A 112 8.01 -4.37 -2.13
C MET A 112 9.26 -3.50 -1.91
N PHE A 113 9.11 -2.36 -1.23
CA PHE A 113 10.20 -1.40 -1.07
C PHE A 113 11.01 -1.58 0.21
N SER A 114 10.40 -2.12 1.27
CA SER A 114 11.04 -2.40 2.55
C SER A 114 11.71 -3.77 2.57
N ASN A 115 12.37 -4.07 3.70
CA ASN A 115 12.99 -5.37 3.95
C ASN A 115 11.99 -6.54 3.97
N LYS A 116 10.67 -6.28 3.97
CA LYS A 116 9.65 -7.33 3.76
C LYS A 116 9.77 -7.97 2.38
N GLN A 117 10.46 -7.33 1.43
CA GLN A 117 10.85 -7.95 0.16
C GLN A 117 11.70 -9.21 0.35
N TYR A 118 12.55 -9.29 1.38
CA TYR A 118 13.29 -10.54 1.67
C TYR A 118 12.36 -11.71 2.02
N ASP A 119 11.24 -11.44 2.71
CA ASP A 119 10.26 -12.49 3.02
C ASP A 119 9.61 -13.02 1.75
N TYR A 120 9.26 -12.12 0.83
CA TYR A 120 8.73 -12.48 -0.48
C TYR A 120 9.75 -13.29 -1.28
N LEU A 121 11.01 -12.86 -1.35
CA LEU A 121 12.06 -13.57 -2.09
C LEU A 121 12.27 -14.99 -1.54
N ARG A 122 12.33 -15.14 -0.21
CA ARG A 122 12.39 -16.46 0.44
C ARG A 122 11.15 -17.29 0.10
N PHE A 123 9.96 -16.72 0.21
CA PHE A 123 8.70 -17.38 -0.07
C PHE A 123 8.62 -17.87 -1.51
N ARG A 124 8.92 -16.99 -2.46
CA ARG A 124 8.95 -17.23 -3.90
C ARG A 124 9.93 -18.35 -4.25
N ASN A 125 11.17 -18.24 -3.78
CA ASN A 125 12.22 -19.22 -4.09
C ASN A 125 11.86 -20.61 -3.56
N ALA A 126 11.40 -20.71 -2.30
CA ALA A 126 10.99 -22.00 -1.74
C ALA A 126 9.76 -22.61 -2.45
N LEU A 127 8.80 -21.76 -2.85
CA LEU A 127 7.59 -22.20 -3.57
C LEU A 127 7.91 -22.66 -5.00
N LEU A 128 8.81 -21.97 -5.71
CA LEU A 128 9.22 -22.33 -7.08
C LEU A 128 10.15 -23.55 -7.11
N SER A 129 10.99 -23.74 -6.08
CA SER A 129 11.79 -24.96 -5.91
C SER A 129 10.98 -26.15 -5.36
N ASP A 130 9.66 -26.02 -5.26
CA ASP A 130 8.74 -27.05 -4.79
C ASP A 130 9.13 -27.69 -3.45
N ILE A 131 9.68 -26.88 -2.52
CA ILE A 131 10.02 -27.36 -1.18
C ILE A 131 8.72 -27.70 -0.44
N ILE A 132 8.51 -28.99 -0.17
CA ILE A 132 7.32 -29.51 0.51
C ILE A 132 7.57 -29.97 1.94
N TYR A 133 8.78 -30.43 2.24
CA TYR A 133 9.13 -31.00 3.54
C TYR A 133 9.79 -29.97 4.44
N SER A 134 9.42 -29.96 5.72
CA SER A 134 9.94 -29.01 6.69
C SER A 134 11.44 -29.14 6.95
N ALA A 135 12.01 -30.34 6.76
CA ALA A 135 13.44 -30.59 6.91
C ALA A 135 14.28 -29.97 5.78
N CYS A 136 13.67 -29.69 4.63
CA CYS A 136 14.32 -29.10 3.46
C CYS A 136 14.18 -27.57 3.42
N LEU A 137 13.48 -26.95 4.38
CA LEU A 137 13.29 -25.51 4.41
C LEU A 137 14.49 -24.83 5.08
N PRO A 138 15.24 -23.96 4.37
CA PRO A 138 16.35 -23.24 4.98
C PRO A 138 15.89 -22.34 6.14
N GLU A 139 16.77 -22.20 7.12
CA GLU A 139 16.61 -21.17 8.15
C GLU A 139 16.58 -19.79 7.52
N TYR A 140 15.84 -18.89 8.17
CA TYR A 140 15.63 -17.55 7.65
C TYR A 140 15.40 -16.58 8.79
N THR A 141 16.19 -15.52 8.76
CA THR A 141 15.99 -14.30 9.49
C THR A 141 15.96 -13.17 8.47
N ARG A 142 14.99 -12.26 8.60
CA ARG A 142 14.91 -11.11 7.70
C ARG A 142 16.14 -10.23 7.91
N SER A 143 16.81 -9.84 6.81
CA SER A 143 17.92 -8.91 6.89
C SER A 143 17.44 -7.53 7.37
N ASN A 144 18.28 -6.86 8.16
CA ASN A 144 18.09 -5.47 8.57
C ASN A 144 18.65 -4.48 7.54
N GLU A 145 19.42 -4.95 6.55
CA GLU A 145 19.96 -4.11 5.49
C GLU A 145 18.85 -3.66 4.55
N SER A 146 18.85 -2.37 4.20
CA SER A 146 17.86 -1.82 3.26
C SER A 146 18.14 -2.33 1.85
N ILE A 147 17.15 -2.98 1.23
CA ILE A 147 17.27 -3.49 -0.14
C ILE A 147 17.26 -2.38 -1.20
N ASN A 148 16.67 -1.23 -0.87
CA ASN A 148 16.53 -0.08 -1.76
C ASN A 148 17.18 1.18 -1.18
N SER A 149 17.50 2.13 -2.04
CA SER A 149 17.87 3.51 -1.68
C SER A 149 16.68 4.46 -1.81
N ILE A 150 16.75 5.64 -1.17
CA ILE A 150 15.70 6.67 -1.29
C ILE A 150 15.40 6.99 -2.76
N GLU A 151 16.44 7.20 -3.58
CA GLU A 151 16.31 7.54 -5.00
C GLU A 151 15.64 6.41 -5.80
N SER A 152 16.01 5.15 -5.54
CA SER A 152 15.39 4.01 -6.24
C SER A 152 13.90 3.87 -5.94
N ILE A 153 13.47 4.21 -4.71
CA ILE A 153 12.07 4.16 -4.30
C ILE A 153 11.28 5.27 -5.00
N ILE A 154 11.71 6.52 -4.90
CA ILE A 154 10.95 7.66 -5.41
C ILE A 154 10.86 7.69 -6.95
N ASN A 155 11.86 7.13 -7.64
CA ASN A 155 11.89 7.07 -9.10
C ASN A 155 11.14 5.86 -9.68
N SER A 156 10.62 4.97 -8.82
CA SER A 156 9.84 3.83 -9.28
C SER A 156 8.48 4.26 -9.84
N SER A 157 8.15 3.78 -11.05
CA SER A 157 6.96 4.21 -11.80
C SER A 157 5.63 3.90 -11.12
N TYR A 158 5.61 2.90 -10.23
CA TYR A 158 4.42 2.48 -9.48
C TYR A 158 4.41 2.98 -8.03
N PHE A 159 5.42 3.76 -7.61
CA PHE A 159 5.57 4.21 -6.21
C PHE A 159 4.34 4.97 -5.72
N SER A 160 3.76 5.85 -6.55
CA SER A 160 2.57 6.62 -6.16
C SER A 160 1.35 5.74 -5.91
N ALA A 161 1.15 4.67 -6.70
CA ALA A 161 0.07 3.72 -6.51
C ALA A 161 0.29 2.84 -5.28
N TRP A 162 1.53 2.35 -5.12
CA TRP A 162 1.96 1.60 -3.94
C TRP A 162 1.77 2.41 -2.66
N LEU A 163 2.13 3.70 -2.66
CA LEU A 163 2.06 4.57 -1.50
C LEU A 163 0.61 4.77 -1.02
N VAL A 164 -0.37 4.81 -1.93
CA VAL A 164 -1.79 4.84 -1.53
C VAL A 164 -2.18 3.57 -0.78
N GLY A 165 -1.70 2.40 -1.23
CA GLY A 165 -1.91 1.12 -0.53
C GLY A 165 -1.23 1.08 0.83
N PHE A 166 0.00 1.57 0.89
CA PHE A 166 0.75 1.65 2.13
C PHE A 166 0.12 2.64 3.14
N ILE A 167 -0.45 3.76 2.67
CA ILE A 167 -1.24 4.69 3.49
C ILE A 167 -2.53 4.04 4.00
N GLU A 168 -3.19 3.18 3.21
CA GLU A 168 -4.37 2.45 3.66
C GLU A 168 -4.06 1.60 4.91
N ALA A 169 -2.90 0.96 4.96
CA ALA A 169 -2.43 0.20 6.11
C ALA A 169 -1.91 1.12 7.24
N GLU A 170 -0.81 1.83 6.99
CA GLU A 170 0.05 2.43 8.02
C GLU A 170 -0.21 3.93 8.24
N GLY A 171 -0.92 4.59 7.31
CA GLY A 171 -1.20 6.01 7.41
C GLY A 171 -2.27 6.31 8.45
N CYS A 172 -2.23 7.47 9.09
CA CYS A 172 -3.24 7.89 10.06
C CYS A 172 -3.63 9.34 9.83
N PHE A 173 -4.94 9.60 9.72
CA PHE A 173 -5.50 10.95 9.64
C PHE A 173 -6.22 11.26 10.96
N SER A 174 -5.77 12.30 11.66
CA SER A 174 -6.37 12.68 12.95
C SER A 174 -6.56 14.18 13.09
N VAL A 175 -7.52 14.55 13.93
CA VAL A 175 -7.73 15.91 14.45
C VAL A 175 -7.87 15.79 15.96
N TYR A 176 -7.16 16.62 16.70
CA TYR A 176 -7.17 16.61 18.16
C TYR A 176 -6.98 18.01 18.72
N LYS A 177 -7.41 18.24 19.96
CA LYS A 177 -7.14 19.50 20.67
C LYS A 177 -5.67 19.54 21.08
N LEU A 178 -5.01 20.69 20.93
CA LEU A 178 -3.62 20.85 21.34
C LEU A 178 -3.46 20.65 22.85
N ASN A 179 -4.34 21.28 23.63
CA ASN A 179 -4.44 21.16 25.09
C ASN A 179 -5.90 20.86 25.46
N LYS A 180 -6.16 20.21 26.60
CA LYS A 180 -7.53 19.88 27.04
C LYS A 180 -8.43 21.12 27.13
N ASP A 181 -7.88 22.22 27.61
CA ASP A 181 -8.59 23.47 27.89
C ASP A 181 -8.60 24.44 26.70
N ASN A 182 -7.79 24.18 25.67
CA ASN A 182 -7.72 25.03 24.49
C ASN A 182 -8.64 24.47 23.38
N PRO A 183 -9.61 25.25 22.87
CA PRO A 183 -10.46 24.82 21.76
C PRO A 183 -9.70 24.65 20.44
N TYR A 184 -8.43 25.04 20.37
CA TYR A 184 -7.60 24.97 19.18
C TYR A 184 -7.36 23.53 18.71
N LEU A 185 -7.84 23.23 17.51
CA LEU A 185 -7.71 21.93 16.86
C LEU A 185 -6.47 21.87 15.98
N VAL A 186 -5.77 20.74 16.06
CA VAL A 186 -4.63 20.40 15.22
C VAL A 186 -4.99 19.17 14.40
N ALA A 187 -4.80 19.27 13.08
CA ALA A 187 -4.86 18.13 12.20
C ALA A 187 -3.46 17.56 12.01
N SER A 188 -3.33 16.24 12.01
CA SER A 188 -2.09 15.56 11.64
C SER A 188 -2.32 14.46 10.63
N PHE A 189 -1.28 14.21 9.85
CA PHE A 189 -1.07 12.94 9.18
C PHE A 189 0.20 12.31 9.75
N ASP A 190 0.13 11.02 10.07
CA ASP A 190 1.28 10.25 10.52
C ASP A 190 1.38 8.91 9.80
N ILE A 191 2.61 8.44 9.62
CA ILE A 191 2.93 7.14 9.03
C ILE A 191 4.19 6.60 9.69
N ALA A 192 4.24 5.29 9.89
CA ALA A 192 5.34 4.66 10.60
C ALA A 192 5.72 3.31 9.97
N GLN A 193 6.97 2.90 10.16
CA GLN A 193 7.43 1.57 9.78
C GLN A 193 8.59 1.15 10.67
N LYS A 194 8.52 -0.08 11.20
CA LYS A 194 9.64 -0.71 11.92
C LYS A 194 10.79 -1.04 10.98
N ASP A 195 12.02 -0.70 11.38
CA ASP A 195 13.23 -0.85 10.57
C ASP A 195 13.11 -0.14 9.20
N GLY A 196 12.30 0.92 9.13
CA GLY A 196 11.84 1.54 7.89
C GLY A 196 12.44 2.91 7.58
N TYR A 197 13.61 3.26 8.12
CA TYR A 197 14.16 4.62 8.00
C TYR A 197 14.27 5.09 6.54
N ILE A 198 14.81 4.26 5.65
CA ILE A 198 14.96 4.59 4.23
C ILE A 198 13.58 4.79 3.56
N LEU A 199 12.62 3.92 3.85
CA LEU A 199 11.28 3.99 3.30
C LEU A 199 10.53 5.25 3.75
N ILE A 200 10.51 5.52 5.05
CA ILE A 200 9.84 6.71 5.60
C ILE A 200 10.54 7.99 5.14
N SER A 201 11.87 7.97 4.97
CA SER A 201 12.63 9.09 4.42
C SER A 201 12.30 9.33 2.95
N ALA A 202 12.11 8.27 2.15
CA ALA A 202 11.66 8.37 0.77
C ALA A 202 10.25 8.96 0.67
N ILE A 203 9.31 8.52 1.52
CA ILE A 203 7.96 9.10 1.60
C ILE A 203 8.03 10.59 1.97
N SER A 204 8.84 10.94 2.98
CA SER A 204 9.05 12.33 3.41
C SER A 204 9.57 13.20 2.26
N LYS A 205 10.60 12.74 1.55
CA LYS A 205 11.18 13.43 0.40
C LYS A 205 10.18 13.58 -0.75
N TYR A 206 9.49 12.50 -1.10
CA TYR A 206 8.52 12.48 -2.21
C TYR A 206 7.35 13.43 -1.98
N LEU A 207 6.83 13.49 -0.75
CA LEU A 207 5.71 14.38 -0.37
C LEU A 207 6.17 15.80 0.04
N SER A 208 7.47 16.10 -0.10
CA SER A 208 8.07 17.39 0.25
C SER A 208 7.81 17.80 1.70
N PHE A 209 7.92 16.86 2.63
CA PHE A 209 7.84 17.13 4.06
C PHE A 209 9.19 17.56 4.61
N THR A 210 9.18 18.57 5.49
CA THR A 210 10.39 19.10 6.13
C THR A 210 10.53 18.66 7.59
N THR A 211 9.55 17.93 8.11
CA THR A 211 9.58 17.47 9.51
C THR A 211 10.61 16.35 9.66
N ASN A 212 11.44 16.46 10.70
CA ASN A 212 12.39 15.42 11.06
C ASN A 212 11.68 14.12 11.42
N LEU A 213 12.23 13.00 10.96
CA LEU A 213 11.76 11.68 11.36
C LEU A 213 12.12 11.44 12.83
N TYR A 214 11.21 10.80 13.55
CA TYR A 214 11.44 10.31 14.90
C TYR A 214 11.66 8.80 14.87
N ILE A 215 12.72 8.32 15.51
CA ILE A 215 12.97 6.88 15.68
C ILE A 215 12.76 6.54 17.15
N ASP A 216 11.87 5.60 17.43
CA ASP A 216 11.62 5.17 18.81
C ASP A 216 12.60 4.07 19.28
N LYS A 217 12.48 3.68 20.55
CA LYS A 217 13.32 2.66 21.19
C LYS A 217 13.21 1.27 20.55
N THR A 218 12.20 1.02 19.72
CA THR A 218 11.96 -0.25 19.02
C THR A 218 12.44 -0.22 17.57
N ASN A 219 13.22 0.81 17.20
CA ASN A 219 13.64 1.09 15.83
C ASN A 219 12.48 1.34 14.86
N CYS A 220 11.36 1.87 15.38
CA CYS A 220 10.24 2.28 14.55
C CYS A 220 10.43 3.73 14.10
N SER A 221 10.58 3.92 12.79
CA SER A 221 10.67 5.23 12.15
C SER A 221 9.28 5.80 11.98
N LYS A 222 9.04 6.99 12.53
CA LYS A 222 7.74 7.67 12.54
C LYS A 222 7.88 9.05 11.90
N LEU A 223 6.97 9.35 11.00
CA LEU A 223 6.82 10.65 10.36
C LEU A 223 5.47 11.20 10.72
N LYS A 224 5.44 12.38 11.35
CA LYS A 224 4.22 13.06 11.75
C LYS A 224 4.26 14.50 11.26
N ILE A 225 3.25 14.91 10.51
CA ILE A 225 3.13 16.28 9.97
C ILE A 225 1.87 16.96 10.48
N THR A 226 1.96 18.27 10.72
CA THR A 226 0.84 19.10 11.22
C THR A 226 0.73 20.46 10.54
N SER A 227 1.76 20.89 9.81
CA SER A 227 1.80 22.20 9.16
C SER A 227 0.81 22.28 7.99
N VAL A 228 0.27 23.48 7.73
CA VAL A 228 -0.71 23.69 6.65
C VAL A 228 -0.16 23.23 5.30
N ARG A 229 1.10 23.57 4.98
CA ARG A 229 1.78 23.14 3.74
C ARG A 229 1.87 21.63 3.62
N SER A 230 2.30 20.92 4.65
CA SER A 230 2.43 19.45 4.58
C SER A 230 1.05 18.78 4.46
N ILE A 231 0.04 19.33 5.13
CA ILE A 231 -1.35 18.85 5.05
C ILE A 231 -1.93 19.07 3.65
N GLU A 232 -1.62 20.21 3.01
CA GLU A 232 -1.96 20.46 1.61
C GLU A 232 -1.28 19.47 0.67
N ASN A 233 0.00 19.17 0.88
CA ASN A 233 0.76 18.23 0.06
C ASN A 233 0.15 16.83 0.06
N ILE A 234 -0.22 16.30 1.23
CA ILE A 234 -0.84 14.96 1.31
C ILE A 234 -2.23 14.94 0.65
N ILE A 235 -3.01 16.02 0.77
CA ILE A 235 -4.30 16.14 0.07
C ILE A 235 -4.10 16.16 -1.44
N LYS A 236 -3.16 16.98 -1.94
CA LYS A 236 -2.81 17.04 -3.37
C LYS A 236 -2.35 15.69 -3.90
N PHE A 237 -1.49 14.99 -3.15
CA PHE A 237 -1.03 13.66 -3.51
C PHE A 237 -2.21 12.69 -3.65
N LEU A 238 -3.05 12.53 -2.62
CA LEU A 238 -4.18 11.59 -2.66
C LEU A 238 -5.22 11.96 -3.74
N GLN A 239 -5.39 13.25 -4.03
CA GLN A 239 -6.28 13.70 -5.09
C GLN A 239 -5.79 13.31 -6.47
N ASN A 240 -4.48 13.43 -6.72
CA ASN A 240 -3.87 13.20 -8.02
C ASN A 240 -3.30 11.78 -8.21
N ALA A 241 -3.26 10.98 -7.15
CA ALA A 241 -2.78 9.60 -7.22
C ALA A 241 -3.59 8.75 -8.20
N PRO A 242 -2.96 7.77 -8.89
CA PRO A 242 -3.61 6.97 -9.93
C PRO A 242 -4.68 6.01 -9.39
N VAL A 243 -4.72 5.80 -8.08
CA VAL A 243 -5.63 4.91 -7.36
C VAL A 243 -6.11 5.61 -6.09
N LYS A 244 -7.19 5.10 -5.48
CA LYS A 244 -7.83 5.69 -4.30
C LYS A 244 -7.81 4.73 -3.13
N LEU A 245 -7.92 5.26 -1.91
CA LEU A 245 -8.21 4.47 -0.71
C LEU A 245 -9.55 3.76 -0.88
N LEU A 246 -9.65 2.53 -0.39
CA LEU A 246 -10.78 1.62 -0.63
C LEU A 246 -11.49 1.18 0.66
N GLY A 247 -10.81 1.22 1.81
CA GLY A 247 -11.30 0.68 3.08
C GLY A 247 -11.70 1.74 4.09
N ASN A 248 -11.54 1.41 5.37
CA ASN A 248 -11.81 2.29 6.50
C ASN A 248 -10.88 3.51 6.50
N LYS A 249 -9.68 3.44 5.89
CA LYS A 249 -8.84 4.63 5.73
C LYS A 249 -9.48 5.68 4.83
N LYS A 250 -10.22 5.26 3.79
CA LYS A 250 -11.03 6.19 2.98
C LYS A 250 -12.02 6.95 3.86
N LEU A 251 -12.75 6.25 4.72
CA LEU A 251 -13.70 6.89 5.64
C LEU A 251 -13.00 7.85 6.61
N GLN A 252 -11.88 7.42 7.20
CA GLN A 252 -11.06 8.26 8.08
C GLN A 252 -10.63 9.55 7.36
N TYR A 253 -10.13 9.43 6.13
CA TYR A 253 -9.70 10.54 5.30
C TYR A 253 -10.86 11.50 4.98
N LEU A 254 -12.03 10.99 4.59
CA LEU A 254 -13.21 11.81 4.31
C LEU A 254 -13.70 12.58 5.54
N LEU A 255 -13.74 11.93 6.70
CA LEU A 255 -14.08 12.58 7.97
C LEU A 255 -13.04 13.62 8.38
N TRP A 256 -11.76 13.37 8.08
CA TRP A 256 -10.67 14.30 8.29
C TRP A 256 -10.82 15.54 7.41
N LEU A 257 -11.09 15.39 6.11
CA LEU A 257 -11.39 16.51 5.21
C LEU A 257 -12.61 17.33 5.69
N LYS A 258 -13.67 16.65 6.15
CA LYS A 258 -14.86 17.32 6.71
C LYS A 258 -14.51 18.18 7.93
N GLN A 259 -13.59 17.74 8.78
CA GLN A 259 -13.14 18.50 9.93
C GLN A 259 -12.21 19.66 9.55
N LEU A 260 -11.30 19.46 8.59
CA LEU A 260 -10.41 20.50 8.08
C LEU A 260 -11.19 21.73 7.57
N ARG A 261 -12.34 21.52 6.91
CA ARG A 261 -13.21 22.61 6.44
C ARG A 261 -13.75 23.51 7.57
N LYS A 262 -13.76 23.03 8.82
CA LYS A 262 -14.22 23.78 10.00
C LYS A 262 -13.10 24.51 10.73
N ILE A 263 -11.84 24.32 10.33
CA ILE A 263 -10.67 24.91 10.99
C ILE A 263 -10.10 25.99 10.07
N SER A 264 -10.26 27.26 10.44
CA SER A 264 -9.91 28.44 9.64
C SER A 264 -8.53 28.34 8.97
N ARG A 265 -7.49 28.06 9.76
CA ARG A 265 -6.09 27.97 9.29
C ARG A 265 -5.86 26.99 8.13
N TYR A 266 -6.71 25.97 7.99
CA TYR A 266 -6.62 25.00 6.91
C TYR A 266 -7.60 25.35 5.79
N ASN A 267 -8.85 25.69 6.13
CA ASN A 267 -9.90 25.97 5.16
C ASN A 267 -9.63 27.23 4.31
N GLU A 268 -8.98 28.24 4.88
CA GLU A 268 -8.68 29.50 4.19
C GLU A 268 -7.54 29.37 3.19
N ILE A 269 -6.62 28.41 3.39
CA ILE A 269 -5.40 28.25 2.59
C ILE A 269 -5.52 27.07 1.61
N ILE A 270 -6.11 25.96 2.06
CA ILE A 270 -6.16 24.71 1.30
C ILE A 270 -7.48 24.65 0.53
N LYS A 271 -7.40 24.42 -0.79
CA LYS A 271 -8.57 24.05 -1.60
C LYS A 271 -8.97 22.59 -1.31
N ILE A 272 -9.68 22.38 -0.21
CA ILE A 272 -10.09 21.05 0.25
C ILE A 272 -11.08 20.44 -0.75
N PRO A 273 -10.78 19.27 -1.36
CA PRO A 273 -11.64 18.68 -2.40
C PRO A 273 -12.99 18.25 -1.82
N SER A 274 -14.07 18.45 -2.58
CA SER A 274 -15.42 18.00 -2.19
C SER A 274 -15.67 16.52 -2.55
N ASN A 275 -14.98 16.01 -3.57
CA ASN A 275 -15.13 14.65 -4.09
C ASN A 275 -13.79 13.90 -4.05
N TYR A 276 -13.81 12.67 -3.55
CA TYR A 276 -12.66 11.76 -3.44
C TYR A 276 -12.95 10.32 -3.85
#